data_AF-A0A6A4XAQ5-F1
#
_entry.id   AF-A0A6A4XAQ5-F1
#
_cell.length_a   1.000
_cell.length_b   1.000
_cell.length_c   1.000
_cell.angle_alpha   90.00
_cell.angle_beta   90.00
_cell.angle_gamma   90.00
#
_symmetry.space_group_name_H-M   'P 1'
#
loop_
_entity.id
_entity.type
_entity.pdbx_description
1 polymer ?
#
loop_
_entity_poly.entity_id
_entity_poly.type
_entity_poly.pdbx_seq_one_letter_code
_entity_poly.pdbx_strand_id
1 'polypeptide(L)'
;MPQVLPVIVFFSFAIQILYYYGIMQRVIVQIGWLLQVTVGTTACESLNAAANIFIGQSEAPLLIKPFISKLTMSELHAIMTGGFATIAGSVLAAYISFGVSPSHLLSASVMSAPAALAVSKLVYPETRRSRTTVDDINVEKGDEVNALDAASRGAMSVVKICGYIAASLIAFIAFIAFVNGVLGWLGELVSFEEAAGAALSFEYIASKVFKPVAWLMGAPWEDCDQLGELIALKTILNEFVAYSRLKEMVDAGELSARGTVIATYALCGFSNLGAMGIQISGISALAPERRSDLARLAFSAMLAGNVACFLTACIAGALVSDPSAVGAALAGSAATALAENATALAENATALAANATALAANATALAESVVTLATTAAPLT
;
A
#
# COMPACT_ATOMS: atom_id res chain seq x y z
N MET A 1 4.37 -11.01 10.46
CA MET A 1 4.13 -9.67 11.07
C MET A 1 5.41 -8.94 11.49
N PRO A 2 6.32 -9.51 12.32
CA PRO A 2 7.46 -8.74 12.85
C PRO A 2 8.53 -8.36 11.79
N GLN A 3 8.65 -9.11 10.70
CA GLN A 3 9.63 -8.84 9.63
C GLN A 3 9.22 -7.71 8.67
N VAL A 4 7.94 -7.30 8.68
CA VAL A 4 7.39 -6.38 7.67
C VAL A 4 7.54 -4.92 8.09
N LEU A 5 7.27 -4.63 9.37
CA LEU A 5 7.28 -3.27 9.92
C LEU A 5 8.64 -2.57 9.75
N PRO A 6 9.79 -3.22 9.98
CA PRO A 6 11.05 -2.52 9.89
C PRO A 6 11.42 -2.10 8.47
N VAL A 7 10.99 -2.87 7.47
CA VAL A 7 11.21 -2.54 6.06
C VAL A 7 10.41 -1.28 5.69
N ILE A 8 9.17 -1.15 6.18
CA ILE A 8 8.34 0.06 6.02
C ILE A 8 9.06 1.28 6.63
N VAL A 9 9.60 1.15 7.84
CA VAL A 9 10.33 2.22 8.54
C VAL A 9 11.57 2.64 7.77
N PHE A 10 12.36 1.68 7.28
CA PHE A 10 13.58 1.95 6.51
C PHE A 10 13.27 2.64 5.17
N PHE A 11 12.26 2.18 4.44
CA PHE A 11 11.88 2.81 3.17
C PHE A 11 11.36 4.24 3.39
N SER A 12 10.56 4.48 4.43
CA SER A 12 10.13 5.84 4.79
C SER A 12 11.31 6.74 5.14
N PHE A 13 12.26 6.25 5.93
CA PHE A 13 13.53 6.93 6.24
C PHE A 13 14.29 7.32 4.96
N ALA A 14 14.44 6.39 4.01
CA ALA A 14 15.18 6.63 2.77
C ALA A 14 14.46 7.61 1.83
N ILE A 15 13.14 7.47 1.67
CA ILE A 15 12.33 8.36 0.82
C ILE A 15 12.40 9.79 1.34
N GLN A 16 12.32 10.00 2.67
CA GLN A 16 12.38 11.36 3.23
C GLN A 16 13.74 12.03 3.02
N ILE A 17 14.84 11.28 3.00
CA ILE A 17 16.16 11.81 2.60
C ILE A 17 16.15 12.27 1.14
N LEU A 18 15.54 11.50 0.24
CA LEU A 18 15.46 11.86 -1.19
C LEU A 18 14.58 13.11 -1.39
N TYR A 19 13.53 13.30 -0.58
CA TYR A 19 12.73 14.52 -0.54
C TYR A 19 13.53 15.72 -0.06
N TYR A 20 14.30 15.58 1.02
CA TYR A 20 15.15 16.66 1.53
C TYR A 20 16.14 17.18 0.47
N TYR A 21 16.77 16.27 -0.28
CA TYR A 21 17.70 16.64 -1.35
C TYR A 21 17.04 17.20 -2.61
N GLY A 22 15.71 17.12 -2.75
CA GLY A 22 15.02 17.61 -3.94
C GLY A 22 14.95 16.61 -5.09
N ILE A 23 15.37 15.34 -4.88
CA ILE A 23 15.46 14.34 -5.95
C ILE A 23 14.06 13.88 -6.34
N MET A 24 13.23 13.55 -5.35
CA MET A 24 11.84 13.11 -5.58
C MET A 24 11.03 14.17 -6.31
N GLN A 25 11.18 15.43 -5.95
CA GLN A 25 10.49 16.56 -6.57
C GLN A 25 10.83 16.65 -8.06
N ARG A 26 12.11 16.52 -8.44
CA ARG A 26 12.52 16.53 -9.85
C ARG A 26 11.89 15.37 -10.62
N VAL A 27 11.93 14.17 -10.07
CA VAL A 27 11.37 12.97 -10.71
C VAL A 27 9.86 13.10 -10.88
N ILE A 28 9.14 13.53 -9.84
CA ILE A 28 7.68 13.67 -9.86
C ILE A 28 7.25 14.77 -10.84
N VAL A 29 7.93 15.91 -10.88
CA VAL A 29 7.63 16.98 -11.83
C VAL A 29 7.87 16.53 -13.27
N GLN A 30 8.95 15.79 -13.54
CA GLN A 30 9.23 15.26 -14.88
C GLN A 30 8.18 14.25 -15.35
N ILE A 31 7.80 13.30 -14.49
CA ILE A 31 6.77 12.31 -14.80
C ILE A 31 5.39 13.00 -14.91
N GLY A 32 5.10 13.95 -14.04
CA GLY A 32 3.87 14.74 -14.06
C GLY A 32 3.72 15.51 -15.37
N TRP A 33 4.78 16.19 -15.82
CA TRP A 33 4.82 16.85 -17.11
C TRP A 33 4.61 15.88 -18.28
N LEU A 34 5.25 14.70 -18.24
CA LEU A 34 5.07 13.67 -19.26
C LEU A 34 3.61 13.19 -19.33
N LEU A 35 2.99 12.91 -18.19
CA LEU A 35 1.57 12.52 -18.11
C LEU A 35 0.65 13.66 -18.59
N GLN A 36 0.98 14.90 -18.25
CA GLN A 36 0.24 16.08 -18.68
C GLN A 36 0.23 16.21 -20.20
N VAL A 37 1.40 16.09 -20.84
CA VAL A 37 1.55 16.22 -22.30
C VAL A 37 0.93 15.02 -23.04
N THR A 38 1.11 13.81 -22.52
CA THR A 38 0.64 12.59 -23.19
C THR A 38 -0.86 12.34 -23.03
N VAL A 39 -1.42 12.58 -21.84
CA VAL A 39 -2.84 12.35 -21.54
C VAL A 39 -3.68 13.61 -21.81
N GLY A 40 -3.08 14.79 -21.80
CA GLY A 40 -3.79 16.07 -21.93
C GLY A 40 -4.53 16.50 -20.66
N THR A 41 -4.09 16.00 -19.51
CA THR A 41 -4.66 16.31 -18.18
C THR A 41 -4.12 17.62 -17.62
N THR A 42 -4.69 18.11 -16.51
CA THR A 42 -4.22 19.35 -15.88
C THR A 42 -3.00 19.12 -15.00
N ALA A 43 -2.17 20.15 -14.79
CA ALA A 43 -0.91 19.99 -14.07
C ALA A 43 -1.09 19.41 -12.65
N CYS A 44 -2.17 19.79 -11.94
CA CYS A 44 -2.42 19.29 -10.59
C CYS A 44 -2.73 17.79 -10.57
N GLU A 45 -3.60 17.30 -11.46
CA GLU A 45 -3.95 15.88 -11.48
C GLU A 45 -2.83 15.02 -12.07
N SER A 46 -2.06 15.52 -13.06
CA SER A 46 -0.89 14.81 -13.59
C SER A 46 0.23 14.72 -12.57
N LEU A 47 0.52 15.81 -11.83
CA LEU A 47 1.54 15.81 -10.78
C LEU A 47 1.14 14.90 -9.62
N ASN A 48 -0.12 14.94 -9.20
CA ASN A 48 -0.62 14.05 -8.16
C ASN A 48 -0.61 12.57 -8.60
N ALA A 49 -0.95 12.27 -9.86
CA ALA A 49 -0.84 10.92 -10.41
C ALA A 49 0.62 10.43 -10.44
N ALA A 50 1.56 11.29 -10.84
CA ALA A 50 3.00 10.99 -10.81
C ALA A 50 3.52 10.78 -9.38
N ALA A 51 3.06 11.58 -8.42
CA ALA A 51 3.44 11.44 -7.02
C ALA A 51 2.94 10.14 -6.40
N ASN A 52 1.72 9.72 -6.75
CA ASN A 52 1.10 8.48 -6.29
C ASN A 52 1.86 7.21 -6.69
N ILE A 53 2.80 7.28 -7.64
CA ILE A 53 3.71 6.17 -7.96
C ILE A 53 4.64 5.85 -6.77
N PHE A 54 5.01 6.87 -6.00
CA PHE A 54 6.03 6.77 -4.96
C PHE A 54 5.47 7.00 -3.56
N ILE A 55 4.48 7.88 -3.41
CA ILE A 55 3.87 8.23 -2.13
C ILE A 55 2.41 7.80 -2.09
N GLY A 56 1.88 7.61 -0.88
CA GLY A 56 0.51 7.15 -0.69
C GLY A 56 -0.55 8.22 -0.93
N GLN A 57 -1.80 7.74 -1.00
CA GLN A 57 -3.02 8.50 -1.25
C GLN A 57 -3.28 9.71 -0.33
N SER A 58 -2.71 9.72 0.88
CA SER A 58 -2.83 10.82 1.85
C SER A 58 -1.76 11.89 1.71
N GLU A 59 -0.61 11.54 1.11
CA GLU A 59 0.57 12.40 1.04
C GLU A 59 0.71 13.05 -0.34
N ALA A 60 0.37 12.34 -1.42
CA ALA A 60 0.40 12.88 -2.77
C ALA A 60 -0.39 14.21 -2.93
N PRO A 61 -1.59 14.37 -2.33
CA PRO A 61 -2.34 15.63 -2.41
C PRO A 61 -1.64 16.83 -1.75
N LEU A 62 -0.68 16.62 -0.84
CA LEU A 62 0.07 17.71 -0.20
C LEU A 62 0.82 18.57 -1.22
N LEU A 63 1.31 17.94 -2.30
CA LEU A 63 2.08 18.60 -3.37
C LEU A 63 1.25 19.63 -4.13
N ILE A 64 -0.07 19.51 -4.09
CA ILE A 64 -1.01 20.39 -4.78
C ILE A 64 -1.96 21.09 -3.80
N LYS A 65 -1.64 21.09 -2.49
CA LYS A 65 -2.46 21.65 -1.41
C LYS A 65 -3.03 23.05 -1.73
N PRO A 66 -2.25 24.02 -2.25
CA PRO A 66 -2.77 25.36 -2.53
C PRO A 66 -3.90 25.40 -3.58
N PHE A 67 -4.02 24.34 -4.38
CA PHE A 67 -4.91 24.26 -5.51
C PHE A 67 -6.16 23.42 -5.26
N ILE A 68 -6.17 22.54 -4.25
CA ILE A 68 -7.27 21.58 -4.00
C ILE A 68 -8.63 22.27 -3.91
N SER A 69 -8.68 23.44 -3.25
CA SER A 69 -9.90 24.25 -3.10
C SER A 69 -10.47 24.75 -4.43
N LYS A 70 -9.63 24.88 -5.47
CA LYS A 70 -9.96 25.43 -6.79
C LYS A 70 -10.23 24.36 -7.85
N LEU A 71 -9.96 23.09 -7.55
CA LEU A 71 -10.09 21.99 -8.51
C LEU A 71 -11.54 21.73 -8.90
N THR A 72 -11.74 21.32 -10.15
CA THR A 72 -13.03 20.82 -10.63
C THR A 72 -13.36 19.47 -9.98
N MET A 73 -14.61 19.02 -10.14
CA MET A 73 -15.01 17.70 -9.64
C MET A 73 -14.30 16.56 -10.38
N SER A 74 -13.96 16.75 -11.66
CA SER A 74 -13.23 15.74 -12.43
C SER A 74 -11.76 15.67 -12.02
N GLU A 75 -11.11 16.81 -11.78
CA GLU A 75 -9.76 16.85 -11.20
C GLU A 75 -9.70 16.21 -9.81
N LEU A 76 -10.69 16.49 -8.94
CA LEU A 76 -10.80 15.81 -7.64
C LEU A 76 -10.99 14.30 -7.80
N HIS A 77 -11.87 13.88 -8.71
CA HIS A 77 -12.09 12.46 -8.99
C HIS A 77 -10.80 11.78 -9.47
N ALA A 78 -10.00 12.45 -10.31
CA ALA A 78 -8.71 11.95 -10.78
C ALA A 78 -7.68 11.84 -9.65
N ILE A 79 -7.61 12.82 -8.75
CA ILE A 79 -6.74 12.76 -7.57
C ILE A 79 -7.11 11.57 -6.67
N MET A 80 -8.41 11.40 -6.43
CA MET A 80 -8.91 10.31 -5.59
C MET A 80 -8.65 8.94 -6.24
N THR A 81 -8.99 8.80 -7.52
CA THR A 81 -8.76 7.58 -8.31
C THR A 81 -7.28 7.22 -8.35
N GLY A 82 -6.40 8.22 -8.55
CA GLY A 82 -4.95 8.03 -8.52
C GLY A 82 -4.45 7.42 -7.22
N GLY A 83 -4.93 7.93 -6.08
CA GLY A 83 -4.55 7.36 -4.77
C GLY A 83 -5.09 5.95 -4.52
N PHE A 84 -6.25 5.58 -5.08
CA PHE A 84 -6.80 4.24 -4.96
C PHE A 84 -6.18 3.21 -5.93
N ALA A 85 -5.67 3.69 -7.06
CA ALA A 85 -5.06 2.84 -8.09
C ALA A 85 -3.60 2.49 -7.82
N THR A 86 -2.95 3.16 -6.87
CA THR A 86 -1.55 2.97 -6.53
C THR A 86 -1.34 2.54 -5.09
N ILE A 87 -0.11 2.17 -4.78
CA ILE A 87 0.38 1.88 -3.43
C ILE A 87 1.51 2.86 -3.08
N ALA A 88 1.72 3.10 -1.79
CA ALA A 88 2.84 3.90 -1.33
C ALA A 88 4.15 3.10 -1.41
N GLY A 89 5.27 3.77 -1.71
CA GLY A 89 6.59 3.15 -1.67
C GLY A 89 6.95 2.61 -0.28
N SER A 90 6.42 3.21 0.79
CA SER A 90 6.60 2.75 2.17
C SER A 90 5.98 1.37 2.42
N VAL A 91 4.84 1.05 1.79
CA VAL A 91 4.16 -0.25 1.94
C VAL A 91 4.54 -1.25 0.85
N LEU A 92 5.09 -0.79 -0.28
CA LEU A 92 5.58 -1.66 -1.35
C LEU A 92 6.58 -2.71 -0.81
N ALA A 93 7.44 -2.29 0.10
CA ALA A 93 8.41 -3.17 0.73
C ALA A 93 7.77 -4.24 1.65
N ALA A 94 6.60 -3.95 2.21
CA ALA A 94 5.83 -4.92 2.97
C ALA A 94 5.32 -6.05 2.06
N TYR A 95 4.81 -5.72 0.88
CA TYR A 95 4.33 -6.74 -0.07
C TYR A 95 5.48 -7.57 -0.64
N ILE A 96 6.67 -6.98 -0.83
CA ILE A 96 7.88 -7.74 -1.17
C ILE A 96 8.19 -8.78 -0.11
N SER A 97 8.07 -8.44 1.18
CA SER A 97 8.28 -9.40 2.27
C SER A 97 7.25 -10.53 2.30
N PHE A 98 6.11 -10.37 1.62
CA PHE A 98 5.14 -11.45 1.39
C PHE A 98 5.51 -12.34 0.19
N GLY A 99 6.69 -12.15 -0.43
CA GLY A 99 7.16 -12.94 -1.56
C GLY A 99 6.68 -12.42 -2.93
N VAL A 100 6.07 -11.24 -2.97
CA VAL A 100 5.64 -10.61 -4.21
C VAL A 100 6.84 -10.03 -4.95
N SER A 101 6.91 -10.25 -6.27
CA SER A 101 8.05 -9.75 -7.05
C SER A 101 8.15 -8.22 -7.02
N PRO A 102 9.30 -7.66 -6.61
CA PRO A 102 9.53 -6.22 -6.60
C PRO A 102 9.41 -5.58 -8.00
N SER A 103 9.83 -6.31 -9.04
CA SER A 103 9.80 -5.80 -10.42
C SER A 103 8.36 -5.65 -10.92
N HIS A 104 7.48 -6.59 -10.56
CA HIS A 104 6.06 -6.50 -10.87
C HIS A 104 5.36 -5.39 -10.08
N LEU A 105 5.65 -5.24 -8.78
CA LEU A 105 5.07 -4.14 -7.99
C LEU A 105 5.48 -2.77 -8.49
N LEU A 106 6.77 -2.58 -8.81
CA LEU A 106 7.27 -1.31 -9.35
C LEU A 106 6.65 -1.01 -10.72
N SER A 107 6.57 -2.01 -11.59
CA SER A 107 5.93 -1.87 -12.91
C SER A 107 4.45 -1.53 -12.77
N ALA A 108 3.73 -2.20 -11.87
CA ALA A 108 2.34 -1.91 -11.57
C ALA A 108 2.15 -0.47 -11.08
N SER A 109 2.96 0.01 -10.13
CA SER A 109 2.90 1.39 -9.62
C SER A 109 3.07 2.43 -10.74
N VAL A 110 4.04 2.22 -11.65
CA VAL A 110 4.27 3.13 -12.77
C VAL A 110 3.12 3.11 -13.78
N MET A 111 2.60 1.92 -14.11
CA MET A 111 1.48 1.75 -15.04
C MET A 111 0.15 2.27 -14.47
N SER A 112 -0.03 2.23 -13.15
CA SER A 112 -1.24 2.68 -12.49
C SER A 112 -1.46 4.18 -12.61
N ALA A 113 -0.42 5.02 -12.72
CA ALA A 113 -0.58 6.46 -12.87
C ALA A 113 -1.35 6.86 -14.15
N PRO A 114 -0.92 6.47 -15.37
CA PRO A 114 -1.70 6.75 -16.58
C PRO A 114 -3.03 5.98 -16.61
N ALA A 115 -3.08 4.75 -16.09
CA ALA A 115 -4.33 3.97 -16.04
C ALA A 115 -5.40 4.66 -15.17
N ALA A 116 -5.00 5.20 -14.00
CA ALA A 116 -5.90 5.91 -13.10
C ALA A 116 -6.46 7.18 -13.74
N LEU A 117 -5.62 7.95 -14.44
CA LEU A 117 -6.07 9.13 -15.18
C LEU A 117 -7.04 8.76 -16.29
N ALA A 118 -6.71 7.73 -17.09
CA ALA A 118 -7.57 7.26 -18.18
C ALA A 118 -8.95 6.80 -17.67
N VAL A 119 -8.98 5.92 -16.66
CA VAL A 119 -10.24 5.42 -16.10
C VAL A 119 -11.02 6.54 -15.41
N SER A 120 -10.35 7.41 -14.65
CA SER A 120 -11.00 8.53 -14.00
C SER A 120 -11.68 9.45 -15.01
N LYS A 121 -11.01 9.80 -16.13
CA LYS A 121 -11.58 10.68 -17.15
C LYS A 121 -12.66 10.02 -18.00
N LEU A 122 -12.67 8.68 -18.10
CA LEU A 122 -13.78 7.93 -18.70
C LEU A 122 -15.01 7.92 -17.79
N VAL A 123 -14.83 7.72 -16.48
CA VAL A 123 -15.92 7.64 -15.49
C VAL A 123 -16.47 9.03 -15.16
N TYR A 124 -15.59 10.02 -14.99
CA TYR A 124 -15.92 11.39 -14.62
C TYR A 124 -15.15 12.39 -15.51
N PRO A 125 -15.63 12.64 -16.74
CA PRO A 125 -14.95 13.51 -17.71
C PRO A 125 -14.92 14.97 -17.27
N GLU A 126 -13.91 15.70 -17.76
CA GLU A 126 -13.76 17.13 -17.50
C GLU A 126 -14.82 17.93 -18.28
N THR A 127 -15.67 18.66 -17.56
CA THR A 127 -16.75 19.48 -18.16
C THR A 127 -16.58 20.97 -17.90
N ARG A 128 -15.63 21.34 -17.03
CA ARG A 128 -15.38 22.73 -16.64
C ARG A 128 -13.96 23.12 -17.02
N ARG A 129 -13.74 24.40 -17.30
CA ARG A 129 -12.39 24.91 -17.51
C ARG A 129 -11.65 24.88 -16.18
N SER A 130 -10.51 24.18 -16.17
CA SER A 130 -9.63 24.17 -15.00
C SER A 130 -9.15 25.58 -14.66
N ARG A 131 -9.03 25.83 -13.37
CA ARG A 131 -8.62 27.13 -12.79
C ARG A 131 -7.14 27.13 -12.39
N THR A 132 -6.42 26.05 -12.66
CA THR A 132 -5.01 25.89 -12.28
C THR A 132 -4.13 25.96 -13.53
N THR A 133 -3.19 26.90 -13.53
CA THR A 133 -2.15 27.04 -14.57
C THR A 133 -0.83 26.43 -14.08
N VAL A 134 -0.07 25.89 -15.02
CA VAL A 134 1.13 25.06 -14.81
C VAL A 134 2.24 25.78 -14.02
N ASP A 135 2.28 27.11 -14.06
CA ASP A 135 3.44 27.91 -13.64
C ASP A 135 3.59 28.11 -12.11
N ASP A 136 2.59 27.73 -11.28
CA ASP A 136 2.59 28.01 -9.82
C ASP A 136 2.83 26.77 -8.93
N ILE A 137 3.05 25.57 -9.47
CA ILE A 137 3.23 24.38 -8.63
C ILE A 137 4.68 24.25 -8.16
N ASN A 138 5.03 24.99 -7.11
CA ASN A 138 6.29 24.78 -6.40
C ASN A 138 6.09 23.67 -5.35
N VAL A 139 6.73 22.53 -5.56
CA VAL A 139 6.76 21.48 -4.54
C VAL A 139 7.65 21.97 -3.40
N GLU A 140 7.03 22.45 -2.33
CA GLU A 140 7.75 22.94 -1.15
C GLU A 140 8.68 21.85 -0.60
N LYS A 141 9.92 22.25 -0.31
CA LYS A 141 10.80 21.44 0.54
C LYS A 141 10.27 21.53 1.97
N GLY A 142 10.29 20.42 2.70
CA GLY A 142 9.88 20.42 4.09
C GLY A 142 10.81 21.28 4.96
N ASP A 143 10.36 21.57 6.18
CA ASP A 143 11.05 22.41 7.15
C ASP A 143 12.25 21.71 7.82
N GLU A 144 12.77 20.63 7.23
CA GLU A 144 13.82 19.83 7.85
C GLU A 144 15.19 20.54 7.80
N VAL A 145 15.92 20.51 8.90
CA VAL A 145 17.17 21.27 9.04
C VAL A 145 18.34 20.58 8.33
N ASN A 146 18.34 19.26 8.29
CA ASN A 146 19.36 18.45 7.65
C ASN A 146 18.82 17.06 7.28
N ALA A 147 19.61 16.29 6.53
CA ALA A 147 19.21 14.96 6.08
C ALA A 147 18.90 13.98 7.23
N LEU A 148 19.55 14.13 8.39
CA LEU A 148 19.29 13.27 9.56
C LEU A 148 17.95 13.62 10.24
N ASP A 149 17.62 14.91 10.32
CA ASP A 149 16.30 15.38 10.78
C ASP A 149 15.20 14.86 9.84
N ALA A 150 15.39 15.00 8.52
CA ALA A 150 14.49 14.44 7.52
C ALA A 150 14.31 12.93 7.67
N ALA A 151 15.40 12.18 7.77
CA ALA A 151 15.33 10.73 7.91
C ALA A 151 14.63 10.30 9.21
N SER A 152 14.90 11.00 10.32
CA SER A 152 14.27 10.75 11.61
C SER A 152 12.75 11.03 11.57
N ARG A 153 12.34 12.13 10.93
CA ARG A 153 10.92 12.44 10.72
C ARG A 153 10.23 11.40 9.83
N GLY A 154 10.90 10.97 8.76
CA GLY A 154 10.42 9.88 7.90
C GLY A 154 10.17 8.60 8.70
N ALA A 155 11.15 8.16 9.49
CA ALA A 155 11.00 6.98 10.35
C ALA A 155 9.85 7.11 11.36
N MET A 156 9.71 8.28 12.01
CA MET A 156 8.66 8.50 13.02
C MET A 156 7.25 8.64 12.41
N SER A 157 7.13 9.21 11.21
CA SER A 157 5.84 9.44 10.55
C SER A 157 5.08 8.14 10.28
N VAL A 158 5.81 7.06 9.98
CA VAL A 158 5.23 5.77 9.61
C VAL A 158 4.93 4.85 10.80
N VAL A 159 5.42 5.17 12.01
CA VAL A 159 5.14 4.38 13.23
C VAL A 159 3.63 4.23 13.47
N LYS A 160 2.88 5.34 13.33
CA LYS A 160 1.42 5.32 13.46
C LYS A 160 0.77 4.48 12.37
N ILE A 161 1.28 4.58 11.13
CA ILE A 161 0.80 3.80 9.98
C ILE A 161 1.00 2.30 10.23
N CYS A 162 2.17 1.90 10.73
CA CYS A 162 2.43 0.52 11.13
C CYS A 162 1.46 0.02 12.21
N GLY A 163 1.13 0.87 13.20
CA GLY A 163 0.12 0.56 14.21
C GLY A 163 -1.27 0.34 13.62
N TYR A 164 -1.69 1.18 12.66
CA TYR A 164 -2.95 1.00 11.94
C TYR A 164 -2.97 -0.29 11.12
N ILE A 165 -1.90 -0.60 10.39
CA ILE A 165 -1.80 -1.83 9.60
C ILE A 165 -1.90 -3.05 10.52
N ALA A 166 -1.15 -3.05 11.62
CA ALA A 166 -1.15 -4.19 12.55
C ALA A 166 -2.52 -4.42 13.19
N ALA A 167 -3.13 -3.36 13.72
CA ALA A 167 -4.47 -3.44 14.31
C ALA A 167 -5.52 -3.88 13.27
N SER A 168 -5.43 -3.36 12.04
CA SER A 168 -6.35 -3.70 10.95
C SER A 168 -6.24 -5.16 10.54
N LEU A 169 -5.03 -5.70 10.38
CA LEU A 169 -4.81 -7.11 10.06
C LEU A 169 -5.40 -8.03 11.14
N ILE A 170 -5.12 -7.75 12.41
CA ILE A 170 -5.65 -8.55 13.53
C ILE A 170 -7.18 -8.52 13.53
N ALA A 171 -7.77 -7.32 13.43
CA ALA A 171 -9.22 -7.15 13.46
C ALA A 171 -9.92 -7.85 12.29
N PHE A 172 -9.39 -7.71 11.06
CA PHE A 172 -10.04 -8.28 9.88
C PHE A 172 -9.85 -9.78 9.75
N ILE A 173 -8.69 -10.33 10.09
CA ILE A 173 -8.50 -11.79 10.12
C ILE A 173 -9.44 -12.42 11.16
N ALA A 174 -9.54 -11.83 12.35
CA ALA A 174 -10.47 -12.28 13.38
C ALA A 174 -11.94 -12.16 12.93
N PHE A 175 -12.29 -11.06 12.24
CA PHE A 175 -13.63 -10.85 11.72
C PHE A 175 -13.99 -11.85 10.61
N ILE A 176 -13.09 -12.13 9.66
CA ILE A 176 -13.29 -13.15 8.64
C ILE A 176 -13.48 -14.52 9.30
N ALA A 177 -12.63 -14.89 10.25
CA ALA A 177 -12.76 -16.15 10.98
C ALA A 177 -14.12 -16.26 11.70
N PHE A 178 -14.60 -15.17 12.31
CA PHE A 178 -15.93 -15.11 12.91
C PHE A 178 -17.04 -15.28 11.86
N VAL A 179 -17.00 -14.54 10.75
CA VAL A 179 -17.97 -14.64 9.66
C VAL A 179 -18.00 -16.05 9.08
N ASN A 180 -16.83 -16.66 8.86
CA ASN A 180 -16.71 -18.04 8.39
C ASN A 180 -17.29 -19.04 9.39
N GLY A 181 -17.12 -18.83 10.69
CA GLY A 181 -17.77 -19.64 11.72
C GLY A 181 -19.30 -19.56 11.67
N VAL A 182 -19.84 -18.35 11.47
CA VAL A 182 -21.30 -18.14 11.33
C VAL A 182 -21.82 -18.74 10.01
N LEU A 183 -21.13 -18.50 8.89
CA LEU A 183 -21.50 -19.03 7.58
C LEU A 183 -21.40 -20.56 7.53
N GLY A 184 -20.37 -21.15 8.15
CA GLY A 184 -20.24 -22.60 8.30
C GLY A 184 -21.42 -23.18 9.07
N TRP A 185 -21.76 -22.60 10.22
CA TRP A 185 -22.94 -23.01 11.00
C TRP A 185 -24.25 -22.91 10.18
N LEU A 186 -24.45 -21.84 9.42
CA LEU A 186 -25.61 -21.70 8.54
C LEU A 186 -25.58 -22.70 7.36
N GLY A 187 -24.40 -23.00 6.83
CA GLY A 187 -24.20 -23.98 5.76
C GLY A 187 -24.54 -25.40 6.19
N GLU A 188 -24.17 -25.78 7.42
CA GLU A 188 -24.53 -27.07 8.02
C GLU A 188 -26.06 -27.24 8.13
N LEU A 189 -26.80 -26.18 8.50
CA LEU A 189 -28.27 -26.25 8.63
C LEU A 189 -29.00 -26.59 7.33
N VAL A 190 -28.39 -26.33 6.18
CA VAL A 190 -28.99 -26.56 4.86
C VAL A 190 -28.27 -27.66 4.07
N SER A 191 -27.39 -28.44 4.72
CA SER A 191 -26.52 -29.43 4.07
C SER A 191 -25.77 -28.87 2.87
N PHE A 192 -25.30 -27.60 2.96
CA PHE A 192 -24.66 -26.92 1.83
C PHE A 192 -23.41 -27.64 1.37
N GLU A 193 -22.62 -28.17 2.30
CA GLU A 193 -21.36 -28.86 1.99
C GLU A 193 -21.58 -30.12 1.14
N GLU A 194 -22.66 -30.87 1.41
CA GLU A 194 -23.06 -32.02 0.60
C GLU A 194 -23.53 -31.62 -0.80
N ALA A 195 -24.19 -30.46 -0.93
CA ALA A 195 -24.73 -29.97 -2.20
C ALA A 195 -23.68 -29.28 -3.08
N ALA A 196 -22.74 -28.55 -2.48
CA ALA A 196 -21.79 -27.68 -3.17
C ALA A 196 -20.36 -28.24 -3.17
N GLY A 197 -20.08 -29.29 -2.38
CA GLY A 197 -18.76 -29.90 -2.25
C GLY A 197 -17.71 -29.03 -1.54
N ALA A 198 -18.15 -27.97 -0.86
CA ALA A 198 -17.30 -27.04 -0.14
C ALA A 198 -18.06 -26.39 1.03
N ALA A 199 -17.34 -26.06 2.11
CA ALA A 199 -17.90 -25.32 3.22
C ALA A 199 -18.31 -23.90 2.78
N LEU A 200 -19.45 -23.43 3.28
CA LEU A 200 -19.90 -22.06 3.04
C LEU A 200 -19.00 -21.09 3.83
N SER A 201 -18.18 -20.33 3.12
CA SER A 201 -17.31 -19.32 3.72
C SER A 201 -17.43 -17.98 2.99
N PHE A 202 -16.90 -16.93 3.60
CA PHE A 202 -16.80 -15.62 2.98
C PHE A 202 -15.99 -15.71 1.68
N GLU A 203 -14.87 -16.43 1.71
CA GLU A 203 -14.00 -16.68 0.56
C GLU A 203 -14.74 -17.43 -0.55
N TYR A 204 -15.56 -18.43 -0.20
CA TYR A 204 -16.39 -19.14 -1.18
C TYR A 204 -17.37 -18.18 -1.87
N ILE A 205 -18.09 -17.35 -1.11
CA ILE A 205 -19.06 -16.41 -1.69
C ILE A 205 -18.32 -15.37 -2.56
N ALA A 206 -17.25 -14.80 -2.01
CA ALA A 206 -16.39 -13.83 -2.69
C ALA A 206 -15.84 -14.35 -4.01
N SER A 207 -15.26 -15.56 -3.99
CA SER A 207 -14.70 -16.20 -5.19
C SER A 207 -15.74 -16.32 -6.29
N LYS A 208 -16.95 -16.80 -5.99
CA LYS A 208 -18.01 -16.93 -7.02
C LYS A 208 -18.50 -15.59 -7.56
N VAL A 209 -18.57 -14.55 -6.72
CA VAL A 209 -18.99 -13.21 -7.17
C VAL A 209 -17.94 -12.57 -8.08
N PHE A 210 -16.66 -12.68 -7.75
CA PHE A 210 -15.57 -12.03 -8.49
C PHE A 210 -14.90 -12.93 -9.54
N LYS A 211 -15.25 -14.21 -9.63
CA LYS A 211 -14.77 -15.14 -10.67
C LYS A 211 -14.89 -14.58 -12.09
N PRO A 212 -16.01 -13.96 -12.50
CA PRO A 212 -16.11 -13.37 -13.85
C PRO A 212 -15.11 -12.24 -14.08
N VAL A 213 -14.81 -11.44 -13.05
CA VAL A 213 -13.83 -10.36 -13.13
C VAL A 213 -12.43 -10.94 -13.30
N ALA A 214 -12.07 -11.95 -12.51
CA ALA A 214 -10.79 -12.65 -12.64
C ALA A 214 -10.60 -13.25 -14.04
N TRP A 215 -11.65 -13.86 -14.59
CA TRP A 215 -11.62 -14.42 -15.94
C TRP A 215 -11.46 -13.34 -17.03
N LEU A 216 -12.17 -12.21 -16.91
CA LEU A 216 -12.04 -11.07 -17.82
C LEU A 216 -10.63 -10.46 -17.83
N MET A 217 -9.88 -10.61 -16.73
CA MET A 217 -8.49 -10.19 -16.62
C MET A 217 -7.50 -11.13 -17.33
N GLY A 218 -7.97 -12.24 -17.90
CA GLY A 218 -7.15 -13.20 -18.63
C GLY A 218 -6.49 -14.25 -17.74
N ALA A 219 -7.04 -14.48 -16.54
CA ALA A 219 -6.62 -15.56 -15.65
C ALA A 219 -7.03 -16.93 -16.20
N PRO A 220 -6.21 -17.99 -15.98
CA PRO A 220 -6.63 -19.36 -16.22
C PRO A 220 -7.90 -19.68 -15.44
N TRP A 221 -8.81 -20.47 -16.04
CA TRP A 221 -10.09 -20.79 -15.42
C TRP A 221 -9.95 -21.45 -14.04
N GLU A 222 -8.91 -22.26 -13.87
CA GLU A 222 -8.53 -22.95 -12.63
C GLU A 222 -8.08 -22.00 -11.50
N ASP A 223 -7.50 -20.84 -11.84
CA ASP A 223 -7.06 -19.82 -10.88
C ASP A 223 -8.16 -18.80 -10.56
N CYS A 224 -9.27 -18.78 -11.31
CA CYS A 224 -10.26 -17.70 -11.25
C CYS A 224 -11.03 -17.66 -9.92
N ASP A 225 -11.19 -18.79 -9.22
CA ASP A 225 -11.82 -18.82 -7.90
C ASP A 225 -10.93 -18.13 -6.87
N GLN A 226 -9.65 -18.48 -6.84
CA GLN A 226 -8.62 -17.91 -5.95
C GLN A 226 -8.41 -16.42 -6.23
N LEU A 227 -8.32 -16.01 -7.50
CA LEU A 227 -8.24 -14.58 -7.85
C LEU A 227 -9.49 -13.82 -7.45
N GLY A 228 -10.67 -14.44 -7.58
CA GLY A 228 -11.94 -13.85 -7.14
C GLY A 228 -11.93 -13.57 -5.63
N GLU A 229 -11.47 -14.53 -4.83
CA GLU A 229 -11.27 -14.37 -3.39
C GLU A 229 -10.34 -13.19 -3.08
N LEU A 230 -9.16 -13.16 -3.72
CA LEU A 230 -8.16 -12.10 -3.51
C LEU A 230 -8.68 -10.70 -3.85
N ILE A 231 -9.38 -10.56 -4.97
CA ILE A 231 -9.99 -9.28 -5.40
C ILE A 231 -11.03 -8.81 -4.37
N ALA A 232 -11.85 -9.73 -3.86
CA ALA A 232 -12.85 -9.40 -2.85
C ALA A 232 -12.22 -8.99 -1.52
N LEU A 233 -11.22 -9.74 -1.04
CA LEU A 233 -10.46 -9.44 0.18
C LEU A 233 -9.85 -8.04 0.09
N LYS A 234 -9.22 -7.72 -1.05
CA LYS A 234 -8.69 -6.38 -1.31
C LYS A 234 -9.77 -5.31 -1.23
N THR A 235 -10.86 -5.50 -1.97
CA THR A 235 -11.89 -4.47 -2.15
C THR A 235 -12.66 -4.17 -0.85
N ILE A 236 -13.00 -5.21 -0.10
CA ILE A 236 -13.83 -5.11 1.11
C ILE A 236 -12.98 -4.75 2.33
N LEU A 237 -11.80 -5.36 2.44
CA LEU A 237 -10.93 -5.21 3.61
C LEU A 237 -9.78 -4.28 3.26
N ASN A 238 -8.69 -4.83 2.73
CA ASN A 238 -7.55 -4.10 2.22
C ASN A 238 -6.59 -5.05 1.48
N GLU A 239 -5.67 -4.45 0.74
CA GLU A 239 -4.64 -5.14 -0.03
C GLU A 239 -3.63 -5.91 0.85
N PHE A 240 -3.40 -5.52 2.11
CA PHE A 240 -2.50 -6.26 3.01
C PHE A 240 -3.04 -7.65 3.34
N VAL A 241 -4.33 -7.76 3.68
CA VAL A 241 -4.99 -9.05 3.91
C VAL A 241 -4.93 -9.89 2.64
N ALA A 242 -5.22 -9.28 1.48
CA ALA A 242 -5.17 -9.97 0.20
C ALA A 242 -3.76 -10.47 -0.17
N TYR A 243 -2.71 -9.67 0.03
CA TYR A 243 -1.34 -10.11 -0.24
C TYR A 243 -0.86 -11.18 0.74
N SER A 244 -1.28 -11.13 2.01
CA SER A 244 -1.01 -12.21 2.96
C SER A 244 -1.65 -13.51 2.49
N ARG A 245 -2.90 -13.46 2.02
CA ARG A 245 -3.60 -14.63 1.48
C ARG A 245 -2.98 -15.13 0.17
N LEU A 246 -2.55 -14.23 -0.71
CA LEU A 246 -1.83 -14.57 -1.94
C LEU A 246 -0.56 -15.37 -1.62
N LYS A 247 0.19 -14.94 -0.60
CA LYS A 247 1.38 -15.67 -0.16
C LYS A 247 1.05 -17.12 0.20
N GLU A 248 0.01 -17.33 1.01
CA GLU A 248 -0.42 -18.67 1.43
C GLU A 248 -0.80 -19.54 0.22
N MET A 249 -1.56 -18.99 -0.73
CA MET A 249 -1.95 -19.70 -1.96
C MET A 249 -0.76 -20.06 -2.84
N VAL A 250 0.22 -19.16 -2.96
CA VAL A 250 1.45 -19.40 -3.74
C VAL A 250 2.32 -20.46 -3.07
N ASP A 251 2.50 -20.39 -1.75
CA ASP A 251 3.29 -21.37 -0.99
C ASP A 251 2.63 -22.76 -1.02
N ALA A 252 1.30 -22.83 -1.08
CA ALA A 252 0.52 -24.06 -1.24
C ALA A 252 0.45 -24.59 -2.68
N GLY A 253 0.92 -23.81 -3.68
CA GLY A 253 0.85 -24.19 -5.09
C GLY A 253 -0.56 -24.14 -5.68
N GLU A 254 -1.46 -23.34 -5.10
CA GLU A 254 -2.86 -23.21 -5.51
C GLU A 254 -3.07 -22.25 -6.69
N LEU A 255 -2.03 -21.52 -7.10
CA LEU A 255 -2.05 -20.57 -8.21
C LEU A 255 -0.97 -20.87 -9.23
N SER A 256 -1.33 -20.82 -10.51
CA SER A 256 -0.34 -20.87 -11.58
C SER A 256 0.60 -19.64 -11.54
N ALA A 257 1.78 -19.74 -12.14
CA ALA A 257 2.70 -18.60 -12.27
C ALA A 257 2.04 -17.38 -12.94
N ARG A 258 1.17 -17.63 -13.93
CA ARG A 258 0.40 -16.59 -14.61
C ARG A 258 -0.66 -15.98 -13.68
N GLY A 259 -1.40 -16.81 -12.95
CA GLY A 259 -2.37 -16.37 -11.95
C GLY A 259 -1.75 -15.48 -10.88
N THR A 260 -0.58 -15.87 -10.37
CA THR A 260 0.19 -15.09 -9.39
C THR A 260 0.60 -13.71 -9.91
N VAL A 261 1.02 -13.59 -11.17
CA VAL A 261 1.35 -12.28 -11.76
C VAL A 261 0.09 -11.43 -11.93
N ILE A 262 -1.00 -11.99 -12.45
CA ILE A 262 -2.26 -11.25 -12.61
C ILE A 262 -2.78 -10.77 -11.24
N ALA A 263 -2.75 -11.63 -10.22
CA ALA A 263 -3.11 -11.28 -8.85
C ALA A 263 -2.23 -10.15 -8.30
N THR A 264 -0.91 -10.23 -8.50
CA THR A 264 0.04 -9.19 -8.07
C THR A 264 -0.37 -7.80 -8.58
N TYR A 265 -0.73 -7.68 -9.86
CA TYR A 265 -1.13 -6.40 -10.43
C TYR A 265 -2.55 -5.99 -9.99
N ALA A 266 -3.49 -6.95 -9.90
CA ALA A 266 -4.86 -6.69 -9.48
C ALA A 266 -4.96 -6.13 -8.06
N LEU A 267 -4.08 -6.62 -7.18
CA LEU A 267 -3.98 -6.24 -5.78
C LEU A 267 -3.16 -4.97 -5.55
N CYS A 268 -2.39 -4.51 -6.55
CA CYS A 268 -1.53 -3.34 -6.43
C CYS A 268 -2.32 -2.03 -6.50
N GLY A 269 -3.04 -1.72 -5.41
CA GLY A 269 -3.68 -0.42 -5.20
C GLY A 269 -4.49 -0.36 -3.91
N PHE A 270 -4.59 0.83 -3.32
CA PHE A 270 -5.39 1.08 -2.10
C PHE A 270 -6.91 1.14 -2.33
N SER A 271 -7.43 0.55 -3.39
CA SER A 271 -8.85 0.65 -3.79
C SER A 271 -9.76 -0.24 -2.93
N ASN A 272 -9.99 0.20 -1.68
CA ASN A 272 -10.80 -0.51 -0.68
C ASN A 272 -11.67 0.43 0.16
N LEU A 273 -12.67 -0.13 0.84
CA LEU A 273 -13.64 0.64 1.63
C LEU A 273 -12.99 1.43 2.78
N GLY A 274 -11.95 0.88 3.42
CA GLY A 274 -11.21 1.56 4.50
C GLY A 274 -10.43 2.78 3.97
N ALA A 275 -9.77 2.62 2.83
CA ALA A 275 -9.03 3.67 2.14
C ALA A 275 -9.91 4.85 1.74
N MET A 276 -11.20 4.63 1.42
CA MET A 276 -12.13 5.74 1.18
C MET A 276 -12.18 6.70 2.38
N GLY A 277 -12.24 6.17 3.60
CA GLY A 277 -12.22 6.98 4.82
C GLY A 277 -10.90 7.73 5.00
N ILE A 278 -9.77 7.07 4.73
CA ILE A 278 -8.42 7.66 4.80
C ILE A 278 -8.29 8.81 3.81
N GLN A 279 -8.72 8.62 2.57
CA GLN A 279 -8.56 9.62 1.53
C GLN A 279 -9.51 10.82 1.74
N ILE A 280 -10.78 10.58 2.10
CA ILE A 280 -11.70 11.66 2.45
C ILE A 280 -11.13 12.49 3.60
N SER A 281 -10.67 11.84 4.67
CA SER A 281 -10.14 12.54 5.84
C SER A 281 -8.83 13.27 5.55
N GLY A 282 -7.90 12.62 4.85
CA GLY A 282 -6.61 13.19 4.46
C GLY A 282 -6.76 14.42 3.57
N ILE A 283 -7.54 14.34 2.49
CA ILE A 283 -7.74 15.49 1.60
C ILE A 283 -8.59 16.58 2.27
N SER A 284 -9.60 16.21 3.08
CA SER A 284 -10.40 17.19 3.83
C SER A 284 -9.59 17.96 4.87
N ALA A 285 -8.50 17.40 5.39
CA ALA A 285 -7.60 18.13 6.28
C ALA A 285 -6.83 19.25 5.53
N LEU A 286 -6.70 19.14 4.21
CA LEU A 286 -6.04 20.11 3.35
C LEU A 286 -7.01 21.17 2.80
N ALA A 287 -8.24 20.75 2.49
CA ALA A 287 -9.30 21.60 1.97
C ALA A 287 -10.65 21.26 2.63
N PRO A 288 -10.90 21.74 3.87
CA PRO A 288 -12.09 21.37 4.65
C PRO A 288 -13.42 21.66 3.94
N GLU A 289 -13.47 22.73 3.15
CA GLU A 289 -14.63 23.14 2.36
C GLU A 289 -15.01 22.15 1.26
N ARG A 290 -14.06 21.31 0.81
CA ARG A 290 -14.28 20.28 -0.23
C ARG A 290 -14.70 18.93 0.34
N ARG A 291 -14.83 18.78 1.66
CA ARG A 291 -15.21 17.50 2.32
C ARG A 291 -16.46 16.86 1.72
N SER A 292 -17.47 17.66 1.42
CA SER A 292 -18.74 17.16 0.86
C SER A 292 -18.58 16.65 -0.58
N ASP A 293 -17.74 17.29 -1.39
CA ASP A 293 -17.42 16.85 -2.74
C ASP A 293 -16.66 15.52 -2.72
N LEU A 294 -15.65 15.41 -1.86
CA LEU A 294 -14.85 14.19 -1.68
C LEU A 294 -15.73 13.00 -1.28
N ALA A 295 -16.63 13.18 -0.32
CA ALA A 295 -17.54 12.13 0.11
C ALA A 295 -18.48 11.64 -1.01
N ARG A 296 -18.90 12.54 -1.91
CA ARG A 296 -19.74 12.18 -3.08
C ARG A 296 -18.98 11.41 -4.14
N LEU A 297 -17.69 11.72 -4.33
CA LEU A 297 -16.84 11.10 -5.35
C LEU A 297 -16.17 9.80 -4.88
N ALA A 298 -16.03 9.59 -3.58
CA ALA A 298 -15.19 8.52 -3.02
C ALA A 298 -15.52 7.13 -3.55
N PHE A 299 -16.80 6.78 -3.63
CA PHE A 299 -17.21 5.44 -4.09
C PHE A 299 -16.90 5.24 -5.57
N SER A 300 -17.23 6.21 -6.44
CA SER A 300 -16.94 6.11 -7.87
C SER A 300 -15.44 6.11 -8.14
N ALA A 301 -14.68 6.92 -7.40
CA ALA A 301 -13.22 6.96 -7.50
C ALA A 301 -12.57 5.66 -7.03
N MET A 302 -13.08 5.03 -5.97
CA MET A 302 -12.59 3.71 -5.51
C MET A 302 -12.83 2.62 -6.56
N LEU A 303 -14.02 2.59 -7.17
CA LEU A 303 -14.32 1.65 -8.26
C LEU A 303 -13.43 1.91 -9.48
N ALA A 304 -13.23 3.17 -9.86
CA ALA A 304 -12.31 3.56 -10.92
C ALA A 304 -10.86 3.12 -10.60
N GLY A 305 -10.45 3.22 -9.33
CA GLY A 305 -9.15 2.74 -8.86
C GLY A 305 -8.98 1.24 -9.01
N ASN A 306 -10.00 0.45 -8.64
CA ASN A 306 -9.99 -1.00 -8.86
C ASN A 306 -9.91 -1.36 -10.34
N VAL A 307 -10.70 -0.70 -11.19
CA VAL A 307 -10.65 -0.91 -12.65
C VAL A 307 -9.27 -0.55 -13.21
N ALA A 308 -8.62 0.51 -12.72
CA ALA A 308 -7.25 0.83 -13.11
C ALA A 308 -6.25 -0.28 -12.74
N CYS A 309 -6.33 -0.84 -11.52
CA CYS A 309 -5.52 -2.01 -11.14
C CYS A 309 -5.83 -3.24 -12.01
N PHE A 310 -7.09 -3.45 -12.38
CA PHE A 310 -7.46 -4.58 -13.25
C PHE A 310 -6.94 -4.38 -14.67
N LEU A 311 -6.93 -3.16 -15.21
CA LEU A 311 -6.34 -2.86 -16.51
C LEU A 311 -4.83 -3.15 -16.52
N THR A 312 -4.09 -2.75 -15.47
CA THR A 312 -2.65 -3.06 -15.39
C THR A 312 -2.42 -4.57 -15.30
N ALA A 313 -3.29 -5.30 -14.60
CA ALA A 313 -3.26 -6.76 -14.53
C ALA A 313 -3.61 -7.45 -15.86
N CYS A 314 -4.57 -6.92 -16.64
CA CYS A 314 -4.83 -7.41 -18.00
C CYS A 314 -3.60 -7.28 -18.89
N ILE A 315 -2.90 -6.14 -18.82
CA ILE A 315 -1.66 -5.91 -19.58
C ILE A 315 -0.58 -6.89 -19.13
N ALA A 316 -0.38 -7.06 -17.82
CA ALA A 316 0.58 -8.03 -17.29
C ALA A 316 0.25 -9.46 -17.74
N GLY A 317 -1.01 -9.88 -17.64
CA GLY A 317 -1.49 -11.17 -18.13
C GLY A 317 -1.27 -11.34 -19.64
N ALA A 318 -1.48 -10.31 -20.45
CA ALA A 318 -1.24 -10.38 -21.89
C ALA A 318 0.26 -10.55 -22.24
N LEU A 319 1.16 -9.94 -21.46
CA LEU A 319 2.60 -9.96 -21.70
C LEU A 319 3.32 -11.18 -21.11
N VAL A 320 2.73 -11.84 -20.11
CA VAL A 320 3.28 -13.08 -19.52
C VAL A 320 2.80 -14.30 -20.31
N SER A 321 3.54 -14.65 -21.36
CA SER A 321 3.26 -15.80 -22.23
C SER A 321 4.13 -17.04 -21.97
N ASP A 322 5.14 -16.98 -21.11
CA ASP A 322 6.09 -18.09 -20.88
C ASP A 322 6.29 -18.38 -19.37
N PRO A 323 5.84 -19.56 -18.87
CA PRO A 323 6.00 -19.96 -17.46
C PRO A 323 7.46 -20.03 -16.98
N SER A 324 8.42 -20.23 -17.90
CA SER A 324 9.85 -20.39 -17.59
C SER A 324 10.56 -19.05 -17.31
N ALA A 325 10.05 -17.93 -17.84
CA ALA A 325 10.60 -16.60 -17.61
C ALA A 325 10.24 -16.04 -16.22
N VAL A 326 9.15 -16.54 -15.61
CA VAL A 326 8.64 -16.05 -14.32
C VAL A 326 9.48 -16.53 -13.14
N GLY A 327 10.04 -17.75 -13.19
CA GLY A 327 10.95 -18.26 -12.15
C GLY A 327 12.23 -17.43 -12.00
N ALA A 328 12.73 -16.85 -13.10
CA ALA A 328 13.89 -15.95 -13.08
C ALA A 328 13.51 -14.50 -12.65
N ALA A 329 12.29 -14.05 -12.94
CA ALA A 329 11.79 -12.71 -12.56
C ALA A 329 11.26 -12.64 -11.10
N LEU A 330 10.87 -13.77 -10.51
CA LEU A 330 10.61 -13.93 -9.08
C LEU A 330 11.91 -13.88 -8.26
N ALA A 331 13.04 -14.26 -8.86
CA ALA A 331 14.38 -14.14 -8.27
C ALA A 331 14.99 -12.74 -8.48
N GLY A 332 14.21 -11.69 -8.20
CA GLY A 332 14.69 -10.31 -8.18
C GLY A 332 15.72 -10.08 -7.07
N SER A 333 16.92 -10.64 -7.22
CA SER A 333 17.92 -10.82 -6.17
C SER A 333 18.28 -9.52 -5.47
N ALA A 334 18.33 -8.38 -6.17
CA ALA A 334 18.74 -7.11 -5.59
C ALA A 334 17.69 -6.50 -4.65
N ALA A 335 16.40 -6.51 -5.02
CA ALA A 335 15.34 -5.90 -4.23
C ALA A 335 14.89 -6.83 -3.09
N THR A 336 14.87 -8.15 -3.33
CA THR A 336 14.69 -9.15 -2.28
C THR A 336 15.86 -9.12 -1.29
N ALA A 337 17.11 -9.07 -1.76
CA ALA A 337 18.26 -8.92 -0.87
C ALA A 337 18.25 -7.58 -0.11
N LEU A 338 17.73 -6.49 -0.70
CA LEU A 338 17.60 -5.22 0.00
C LEU A 338 16.55 -5.31 1.12
N ALA A 339 15.41 -5.96 0.87
CA ALA A 339 14.37 -6.18 1.87
C ALA A 339 14.85 -7.14 2.98
N GLU A 340 15.53 -8.23 2.62
CA GLU A 340 16.15 -9.16 3.56
C GLU A 340 17.22 -8.48 4.40
N ASN A 341 18.13 -7.71 3.79
CA ASN A 341 19.15 -6.95 4.51
C ASN A 341 18.54 -5.88 5.40
N ALA A 342 17.48 -5.17 4.98
CA ALA A 342 16.79 -4.20 5.81
C ALA A 342 16.12 -4.87 7.02
N THR A 343 15.54 -6.06 6.82
CA THR A 343 14.93 -6.87 7.89
C THR A 343 16.00 -7.33 8.88
N ALA A 344 17.11 -7.89 8.38
CA ALA A 344 18.23 -8.32 9.21
C ALA A 344 18.87 -7.15 9.98
N LEU A 345 19.02 -5.99 9.35
CA LEU A 345 19.54 -4.79 10.00
C LEU A 345 18.60 -4.32 11.13
N ALA A 346 17.29 -4.41 10.93
CA ALA A 346 16.32 -4.07 11.94
C ALA A 346 16.27 -5.07 13.10
N GLU A 347 16.34 -6.37 12.82
CA GLU A 347 16.45 -7.40 13.86
C GLU A 347 17.71 -7.18 14.70
N ASN A 348 18.84 -6.86 14.05
CA ASN A 348 20.08 -6.48 14.72
C ASN A 348 19.94 -5.19 15.55
N ALA A 349 19.24 -4.17 15.03
CA ALA A 349 18.98 -2.93 15.77
C ALA A 349 18.09 -3.17 17.00
N THR A 350 17.10 -4.06 16.89
CA THR A 350 16.22 -4.44 17.99
C THR A 350 16.97 -5.23 19.06
N ALA A 351 17.84 -6.16 18.64
CA ALA A 351 18.73 -6.89 19.53
C ALA A 351 19.72 -5.95 20.23
N LEU A 352 20.25 -4.96 19.52
CA LEU A 352 21.12 -3.93 20.09
C LEU A 352 20.38 -3.08 21.14
N ALA A 353 19.13 -2.70 20.88
CA ALA A 353 18.29 -1.97 21.84
C ALA A 353 17.98 -2.80 23.10
N ALA A 354 17.70 -4.11 22.94
CA ALA A 354 17.52 -5.02 24.06
C ALA A 354 18.80 -5.15 24.90
N ASN A 355 19.96 -5.29 24.24
CA ASN A 355 21.26 -5.33 24.91
C ASN A 355 21.59 -4.02 25.64
N ALA A 356 21.27 -2.86 25.04
CA ALA A 356 21.44 -1.56 25.68
C ALA A 356 20.55 -1.42 26.93
N THR A 357 19.31 -1.94 26.88
CA THR A 357 18.39 -1.95 28.03
C THR A 357 18.92 -2.86 29.15
N ALA A 358 19.42 -4.04 28.80
CA ALA A 358 20.05 -4.95 29.76
C ALA A 358 21.32 -4.35 30.40
N LEU A 359 22.14 -3.64 29.60
CA LEU A 359 23.32 -2.93 30.10
C LEU A 359 22.94 -1.81 31.07
N ALA A 360 21.89 -1.04 30.76
CA ALA A 360 21.37 -0.01 31.65
C ALA A 360 20.89 -0.61 32.99
N ALA A 361 20.15 -1.72 32.95
CA ALA A 361 19.71 -2.42 34.16
C ALA A 361 20.89 -2.92 35.01
N ASN A 362 21.93 -3.49 34.38
CA ASN A 362 23.14 -3.91 35.06
C ASN A 362 23.90 -2.73 35.69
N ALA A 363 23.96 -1.58 35.00
CA ALA A 363 24.58 -0.38 35.53
C ALA A 363 23.83 0.15 36.78
N THR A 364 22.49 0.10 36.77
CA THR A 364 21.67 0.46 37.93
C THR A 364 21.91 -0.49 39.11
N ALA A 365 21.92 -1.81 38.88
CA ALA A 365 22.19 -2.81 39.91
C ALA A 365 23.61 -2.67 40.52
N LEU A 366 24.60 -2.32 39.69
CA LEU A 366 25.95 -2.04 40.16
C LEU A 366 25.99 -0.78 41.03
N ALA A 367 25.29 0.29 40.64
CA ALA A 367 25.19 1.51 41.45
C ALA A 367 24.55 1.24 42.81
N GLU A 368 23.47 0.46 42.87
CA GLU A 368 22.84 0.03 44.14
C GLU A 368 23.79 -0.80 45.02
N SER A 369 24.56 -1.70 44.40
CA SER A 369 25.57 -2.51 45.10
C SER A 369 26.68 -1.64 45.68
N VAL A 370 27.15 -0.62 44.94
CA VAL A 370 28.16 0.34 45.39
C VAL A 370 27.64 1.19 46.55
N VAL A 371 26.40 1.67 46.48
CA VAL A 371 25.76 2.41 47.58
C VAL A 371 25.63 1.52 48.82
N THR A 372 25.20 0.27 48.66
CA THR A 372 25.08 -0.69 49.76
C THR A 372 26.45 -0.91 50.42
N LEU A 373 27.49 -1.19 49.62
CA LEU A 373 28.87 -1.33 50.10
C LEU A 373 29.35 -0.09 50.85
N ALA A 374 29.09 1.12 50.33
CA ALA A 374 29.46 2.38 50.98
C ALA A 374 28.72 2.59 52.31
N THR A 375 27.46 2.17 52.44
CA THR A 375 26.70 2.26 53.69
C THR A 375 27.09 1.18 54.71
N THR A 376 27.58 0.03 54.27
CA THR A 376 28.04 -1.07 55.14
C THR A 376 29.52 -0.99 55.52
N ALA A 377 30.30 -0.15 54.83
CA ALA A 377 31.68 0.12 55.17
C ALA A 377 31.73 0.95 56.46
N ALA A 378 31.99 0.29 57.59
CA ALA A 378 32.30 0.97 58.85
C ALA A 378 33.52 1.90 58.66
N PRO A 379 33.57 3.07 59.33
CA PRO A 379 34.75 3.92 59.27
C PRO A 379 35.95 3.12 59.78
N LEU A 380 36.96 2.94 58.93
CA LEU A 380 38.27 2.44 59.34
C LEU A 380 38.87 3.47 60.30
N THR A 381 38.71 3.23 61.60
CA THR A 381 39.39 3.93 62.69
C THR A 381 40.82 3.45 62.84
#